data_AF-A0A9Q9HSY9-F1
#
_entry.id   AF-A0A9Q9HSY9-F1
#
_cell.length_a   1.000
_cell.length_b   1.000
_cell.length_c   1.000
_cell.angle_alpha   90.00
_cell.angle_beta   90.00
_cell.angle_gamma   90.00
#
_symmetry.space_group_name_H-M   'P 1'
#
loop_
_entity.id
_entity.type
_entity.pdbx_description
1 polymer ?
#
loop_
_entity_poly.entity_id
_entity_poly.type
_entity_poly.pdbx_seq_one_letter_code
_entity_poly.pdbx_strand_id
1 'polypeptide(L)'
;MAMAGDWLCSGVDVCLRHRHPLMPLWECSRPVNRDDAGARLAEILPNLLAGNFDSDLIEPSACDVWLDRRLSQGEDKTWLETQPLFAAMTCCALLGKELLRAQELETDDRAAKAKGFDAASRGPEAITCALDRILQAGDGGYFGSKQAFPMLLEALGRLYCSDDSFDGFRHIVRRHLLRIWPVEAGDEVLGQTVPERRLHSLASASRETGVGKSVLNGFLTEAGAFPPDETRADARKTFDAKRYRPLLEEIPTLVGPIAMRKAMGATLVELKSLEADGVLAPRTKVATIKYPWRVSDGLHLLEDLERKAILLEAGTPGWETIQHVHKRVSLSVGQIIAAIRDGRLRVGKRAETFGYHGLVVNVAEVDQSELLRPREQKMAAMEGKVNATAFARSIGVREKGAFQALIESGHTPAMEVLHPVTKRSQWRMSGADIAAFHDKFTTPTVLVKETGLHRNTILAAFAAHGIEAFRLNGVAIAPIYLLKEVAPVLNTLMS
;
A
#
# COMPACT_ATOMS: atom_id res chain seq x y z
N MET A 1 -71.57 -4.81 -24.69
CA MET A 1 -70.28 -4.10 -24.74
C MET A 1 -69.88 -3.84 -23.30
N ALA A 2 -69.01 -4.67 -22.72
CA ALA A 2 -68.51 -4.42 -21.38
C ALA A 2 -67.37 -3.41 -21.51
N MET A 3 -67.46 -2.26 -20.85
CA MET A 3 -66.31 -1.37 -20.72
C MET A 3 -65.30 -2.09 -19.84
N ALA A 4 -64.12 -2.39 -20.38
CA ALA A 4 -63.05 -3.03 -19.61
C ALA A 4 -62.60 -2.06 -18.52
N GLY A 5 -62.82 -2.42 -17.24
CA GLY A 5 -62.39 -1.60 -16.11
C GLY A 5 -60.88 -1.39 -16.07
N ASP A 6 -60.13 -2.23 -16.77
CA ASP A 6 -58.67 -2.20 -16.85
C ASP A 6 -58.14 -0.88 -17.43
N TRP A 7 -58.89 -0.22 -18.32
CA TRP A 7 -58.52 1.10 -18.88
C TRP A 7 -58.66 2.26 -17.89
N LEU A 8 -59.28 2.04 -16.73
CA LEU A 8 -59.32 3.03 -15.65
C LEU A 8 -57.98 3.08 -14.88
N CYS A 9 -57.11 2.09 -15.07
CA CYS A 9 -55.77 2.09 -14.50
C CYS A 9 -54.87 3.07 -15.26
N SER A 10 -54.37 4.10 -14.58
CA SER A 10 -53.49 5.14 -15.18
C SER A 10 -52.17 4.61 -15.75
N GLY A 11 -51.82 3.35 -15.47
CA GLY A 11 -50.68 2.68 -16.06
C GLY A 11 -50.91 2.23 -17.51
N VAL A 12 -52.15 2.06 -17.94
CA VAL A 12 -52.53 1.51 -19.24
C VAL A 12 -52.55 2.61 -20.29
N ASP A 13 -51.61 2.58 -21.22
CA ASP A 13 -51.48 3.60 -22.27
C ASP A 13 -51.96 3.11 -23.65
N VAL A 14 -52.13 1.80 -23.85
CA VAL A 14 -52.37 1.19 -25.17
C VAL A 14 -53.45 0.11 -25.09
N CYS A 15 -54.38 0.11 -26.05
CA CYS A 15 -55.27 -1.02 -26.25
C CYS A 15 -54.52 -2.16 -26.97
N LEU A 16 -54.23 -3.27 -26.29
CA LEU A 16 -53.49 -4.40 -26.89
C LEU A 16 -54.20 -5.05 -28.08
N ARG A 17 -55.53 -5.05 -28.09
CA ARG A 17 -56.33 -5.63 -29.19
C ARG A 17 -56.21 -4.82 -30.48
N HIS A 18 -56.24 -3.50 -30.37
CA HIS A 18 -56.28 -2.59 -31.52
C HIS A 18 -54.93 -1.91 -31.78
N ARG A 19 -53.93 -2.12 -30.90
CA ARG A 19 -52.59 -1.53 -30.97
C ARG A 19 -52.61 0.00 -31.11
N HIS A 20 -53.53 0.63 -30.40
CA HIS A 20 -53.75 2.07 -30.48
C HIS A 20 -53.54 2.69 -29.11
N PRO A 21 -52.90 3.87 -29.01
CA PRO A 21 -52.82 4.60 -27.75
C PRO A 21 -54.23 4.91 -27.23
N LEU A 22 -54.43 4.77 -25.93
CA LEU A 22 -55.62 5.30 -25.27
C LEU A 22 -55.52 6.82 -25.26
N MET A 23 -56.62 7.49 -25.55
CA MET A 23 -56.65 8.95 -25.62
C MET A 23 -57.84 9.52 -24.84
N PRO A 24 -57.66 10.69 -24.21
CA PRO A 24 -58.76 11.37 -23.56
C PRO A 24 -59.76 11.82 -24.64
N LEU A 25 -61.00 11.38 -24.50
CA LEU A 25 -62.06 11.75 -25.44
C LEU A 25 -62.67 13.12 -25.13
N TRP A 26 -62.70 13.52 -23.85
CA TRP A 26 -63.17 14.84 -23.41
C TRP A 26 -62.51 15.25 -22.10
N GLU A 27 -62.37 16.55 -21.90
CA GLU A 27 -61.95 17.14 -20.63
C GLU A 27 -63.14 17.87 -20.00
N CYS A 28 -63.66 17.34 -18.90
CA CYS A 28 -64.70 18.00 -18.13
C CYS A 28 -64.40 17.90 -16.63
N SER A 29 -64.28 19.06 -15.98
CA SER A 29 -63.88 19.13 -14.57
C SER A 29 -65.01 18.86 -13.58
N ARG A 30 -66.27 19.12 -13.97
CA ARG A 30 -67.44 18.90 -13.11
C ARG A 30 -67.92 17.44 -13.23
N PRO A 31 -67.91 16.63 -12.16
CA PRO A 31 -68.24 15.20 -12.24
C PRO A 31 -69.60 14.92 -12.90
N VAL A 32 -70.65 15.66 -12.52
CA VAL A 32 -72.00 15.50 -13.10
C VAL A 32 -72.02 15.65 -14.62
N ASN A 33 -71.20 16.54 -15.17
CA ASN A 33 -71.13 16.77 -16.61
C ASN A 33 -70.15 15.81 -17.30
N ARG A 34 -69.07 15.43 -16.61
CA ARG A 34 -68.06 14.49 -17.11
C ARG A 34 -68.62 13.08 -17.25
N ASP A 35 -69.47 12.68 -16.29
CA ASP A 35 -70.00 11.34 -16.19
C ASP A 35 -71.31 11.17 -17.01
N ASP A 36 -71.85 12.26 -17.57
CA ASP A 36 -72.91 12.23 -18.60
C ASP A 36 -72.34 11.80 -19.96
N ALA A 37 -72.08 10.50 -20.09
CA ALA A 37 -71.51 9.92 -21.30
C ALA A 37 -72.33 10.22 -22.56
N GLY A 38 -73.66 10.32 -22.47
CA GLY A 38 -74.52 10.64 -23.61
C GLY A 38 -74.26 12.04 -24.15
N ALA A 39 -74.22 13.04 -23.26
CA ALA A 39 -73.91 14.41 -23.64
C ALA A 39 -72.47 14.55 -24.16
N ARG A 40 -71.49 13.88 -23.54
CA ARG A 40 -70.08 13.94 -23.99
C ARG A 40 -69.87 13.25 -25.34
N LEU A 41 -70.50 12.11 -25.58
CA LEU A 41 -70.43 11.42 -26.87
C LEU A 41 -71.06 12.25 -28.00
N ALA A 42 -72.19 12.90 -27.75
CA ALA A 42 -72.82 13.78 -28.73
C ALA A 42 -71.91 14.95 -29.14
N GLU A 43 -71.13 15.49 -28.20
CA GLU A 43 -70.17 16.58 -28.45
C GLU A 43 -69.02 16.15 -29.37
N ILE A 44 -68.49 14.95 -29.18
CA ILE A 44 -67.31 14.46 -29.92
C ILE A 44 -67.65 13.69 -31.19
N LEU A 45 -68.91 13.28 -31.38
CA LEU A 45 -69.35 12.42 -32.48
C LEU A 45 -68.91 12.92 -33.87
N PRO A 46 -68.99 14.23 -34.22
CA PRO A 46 -68.52 14.69 -35.52
C PRO A 46 -67.03 14.46 -35.74
N ASN A 47 -66.21 14.70 -34.71
CA ASN A 47 -64.76 14.47 -34.76
C ASN A 47 -64.43 12.97 -34.84
N LEU A 48 -65.20 12.14 -34.15
CA LEU A 48 -65.08 10.68 -34.21
C LEU A 48 -65.37 10.15 -35.62
N LEU A 49 -66.46 10.60 -36.25
CA LEU A 49 -66.81 10.20 -37.61
C LEU A 49 -65.81 10.74 -38.66
N ALA A 50 -65.14 11.86 -38.38
CA ALA A 50 -64.11 12.41 -39.24
C ALA A 50 -62.74 11.71 -39.12
N GLY A 51 -62.59 10.76 -38.18
CA GLY A 51 -61.31 10.08 -37.93
C GLY A 51 -60.29 10.95 -37.18
N ASN A 52 -60.70 12.06 -36.57
CA ASN A 52 -59.78 12.98 -35.88
C ASN A 52 -59.14 12.39 -34.62
N PHE A 53 -59.65 11.24 -34.16
CA PHE A 53 -59.11 10.47 -33.04
C PHE A 53 -58.25 9.29 -33.49
N ASP A 54 -58.14 9.04 -34.80
CA ASP A 54 -57.28 7.99 -35.34
C ASP A 54 -55.81 8.40 -35.16
N SER A 55 -55.01 7.49 -34.64
CA SER A 55 -53.58 7.63 -34.40
C SER A 55 -52.84 6.44 -35.00
N ASP A 56 -51.54 6.60 -35.20
CA ASP A 56 -50.71 5.52 -35.70
C ASP A 56 -50.72 4.30 -34.77
N LEU A 57 -50.63 3.12 -35.37
CA LEU A 57 -50.53 1.88 -34.62
C LEU A 57 -49.19 1.84 -33.86
N ILE A 58 -49.25 1.42 -32.61
CA ILE A 58 -48.10 1.32 -31.71
C ILE A 58 -47.87 -0.15 -31.34
N GLU A 59 -46.64 -0.62 -31.48
CA GLU A 59 -46.27 -1.96 -31.05
C GLU A 59 -46.26 -2.03 -29.51
N PRO A 60 -47.07 -2.90 -28.88
CA PRO A 60 -47.10 -3.02 -27.43
C PRO A 60 -45.77 -3.48 -26.84
N SER A 61 -45.37 -2.85 -25.75
CA SER A 61 -44.18 -3.23 -24.98
C SER A 61 -44.45 -4.44 -24.09
N ALA A 62 -43.39 -5.06 -23.58
CA ALA A 62 -43.53 -6.13 -22.57
C ALA A 62 -44.24 -5.63 -21.29
N CYS A 63 -44.08 -4.35 -20.94
CA CYS A 63 -44.79 -3.71 -19.84
C CYS A 63 -46.30 -3.63 -20.10
N ASP A 64 -46.70 -3.27 -21.32
CA ASP A 64 -48.13 -3.19 -21.70
C ASP A 64 -48.79 -4.56 -21.60
N VAL A 65 -48.11 -5.61 -22.12
CA VAL A 65 -48.57 -7.00 -22.06
C VAL A 65 -48.64 -7.52 -20.62
N TRP A 66 -47.65 -7.17 -19.80
CA TRP A 66 -47.63 -7.54 -18.39
C TRP A 66 -48.79 -6.91 -17.62
N LEU A 67 -49.03 -5.61 -17.80
CA LEU A 67 -50.08 -4.90 -17.08
C LEU A 67 -51.48 -5.43 -17.46
N ASP A 68 -51.71 -5.69 -18.75
CA ASP A 68 -52.95 -6.28 -19.24
C ASP A 68 -53.21 -7.67 -18.64
N ARG A 69 -52.22 -8.57 -18.67
CA ARG A 69 -52.36 -9.91 -18.06
C ARG A 69 -52.60 -9.84 -16.56
N ARG A 70 -51.89 -8.93 -15.88
CA ARG A 70 -52.00 -8.79 -14.44
C ARG A 70 -53.35 -8.22 -14.00
N LEU A 71 -53.94 -7.32 -14.78
CA LEU A 71 -55.28 -6.77 -14.51
C LEU A 71 -56.40 -7.75 -14.91
N SER A 72 -56.29 -8.36 -16.09
CA SER A 72 -57.36 -9.18 -16.67
C SER A 72 -57.39 -10.62 -16.14
N GLN A 73 -56.22 -11.21 -15.85
CA GLN A 73 -56.06 -12.62 -15.49
C GLN A 73 -55.47 -12.81 -14.09
N GLY A 74 -54.97 -11.74 -13.46
CA GLY A 74 -54.21 -11.86 -12.20
C GLY A 74 -52.85 -12.55 -12.36
N GLU A 75 -52.40 -12.80 -13.59
CA GLU A 75 -51.15 -13.49 -13.85
C GLU A 75 -49.96 -12.52 -13.90
N ASP A 76 -48.91 -12.82 -13.14
CA ASP A 76 -47.62 -12.15 -13.22
C ASP A 76 -46.52 -13.21 -13.04
N LYS A 77 -45.72 -13.44 -14.09
CA LYS A 77 -44.62 -14.43 -14.07
C LYS A 77 -43.27 -13.80 -13.73
N THR A 78 -43.28 -12.53 -13.37
CA THR A 78 -42.08 -11.75 -13.06
C THR A 78 -41.90 -11.65 -11.55
N TRP A 79 -40.77 -11.11 -11.11
CA TRP A 79 -40.58 -10.82 -9.69
C TRP A 79 -41.64 -9.83 -9.13
N LEU A 80 -42.23 -9.00 -10.00
CA LEU A 80 -43.20 -7.98 -9.59
C LEU A 80 -44.51 -8.58 -9.07
N GLU A 81 -44.78 -9.87 -9.28
CA GLU A 81 -45.93 -10.57 -8.69
C GLU A 81 -45.98 -10.36 -7.16
N THR A 82 -44.80 -10.34 -6.54
CA THR A 82 -44.62 -10.15 -5.09
C THR A 82 -44.85 -8.72 -4.60
N GLN A 83 -45.05 -7.77 -5.50
CA GLN A 83 -45.14 -6.34 -5.20
C GLN A 83 -46.56 -5.82 -5.49
N PRO A 84 -47.12 -4.89 -4.69
CA PRO A 84 -48.39 -4.24 -5.03
C PRO A 84 -48.34 -3.55 -6.39
N LEU A 85 -49.41 -3.67 -7.19
CA LEU A 85 -49.44 -3.22 -8.58
C LEU A 85 -49.10 -1.74 -8.73
N PHE A 86 -49.67 -0.88 -7.87
CA PHE A 86 -49.40 0.56 -7.89
C PHE A 86 -47.92 0.88 -7.65
N ALA A 87 -47.29 0.24 -6.66
CA ALA A 87 -45.87 0.42 -6.38
C ALA A 87 -45.00 -0.11 -7.51
N ALA A 88 -45.35 -1.26 -8.10
CA ALA A 88 -44.66 -1.83 -9.25
C ALA A 88 -44.69 -0.89 -10.46
N MET A 89 -45.86 -0.39 -10.86
CA MET A 89 -46.00 0.55 -11.98
C MET A 89 -45.23 1.84 -11.74
N THR A 90 -45.40 2.46 -10.57
CA THR A 90 -44.74 3.72 -10.21
C THR A 90 -43.22 3.55 -10.19
N CYS A 91 -42.70 2.50 -9.57
CA CYS A 91 -41.25 2.26 -9.51
C CYS A 91 -40.66 1.91 -10.88
N CYS A 92 -41.39 1.17 -11.73
CA CYS A 92 -40.96 0.94 -13.12
C CYS A 92 -40.87 2.27 -13.87
N ALA A 93 -41.90 3.10 -13.84
CA ALA A 93 -41.87 4.40 -14.50
C ALA A 93 -40.70 5.28 -14.02
N LEU A 94 -40.51 5.40 -12.70
CA LEU A 94 -39.44 6.23 -12.12
C LEU A 94 -38.04 5.69 -12.45
N LEU A 95 -37.82 4.38 -12.32
CA LEU A 95 -36.54 3.74 -12.68
C LEU A 95 -36.22 3.95 -14.16
N GLY A 96 -37.24 3.81 -15.03
CA GLY A 96 -37.10 4.05 -16.45
C GLY A 96 -36.75 5.49 -16.80
N LYS A 97 -37.40 6.47 -16.15
CA LYS A 97 -37.08 7.90 -16.33
C LYS A 97 -35.62 8.18 -15.96
N GLU A 98 -35.14 7.62 -14.87
CA GLU A 98 -33.73 7.75 -14.47
C GLU A 98 -32.77 7.07 -15.44
N LEU A 99 -33.12 5.89 -15.96
CA LEU A 99 -32.33 5.19 -16.98
C LEU A 99 -32.33 5.89 -18.35
N LEU A 100 -33.38 6.62 -18.72
CA LEU A 100 -33.41 7.44 -19.93
C LEU A 100 -32.57 8.70 -19.75
N ARG A 101 -32.75 9.40 -18.62
CA ARG A 101 -31.96 10.58 -18.26
C ARG A 101 -30.47 10.28 -18.23
N ALA A 102 -30.07 9.16 -17.63
CA ALA A 102 -28.66 8.74 -17.59
C ALA A 102 -28.08 8.41 -18.97
N GLN A 103 -28.91 8.19 -19.99
CA GLN A 103 -28.49 7.93 -21.36
C GLN A 103 -28.68 9.15 -22.27
N GLU A 104 -29.04 10.31 -21.71
CA GLU A 104 -29.37 11.53 -22.46
C GLU A 104 -30.45 11.31 -23.54
N LEU A 105 -31.38 10.39 -23.25
CA LEU A 105 -32.52 10.10 -24.12
C LEU A 105 -33.74 10.88 -23.65
N GLU A 106 -34.58 11.28 -24.61
CA GLU A 106 -35.86 11.92 -24.35
C GLU A 106 -36.71 11.07 -23.40
N THR A 107 -37.26 11.73 -22.38
CA THR A 107 -38.10 11.08 -21.36
C THR A 107 -39.54 11.05 -21.84
N ASP A 108 -39.87 10.07 -22.67
CA ASP A 108 -41.25 9.68 -22.95
C ASP A 108 -41.78 8.78 -21.82
N ASP A 109 -43.01 9.03 -21.36
CA ASP A 109 -43.59 8.32 -20.21
C ASP A 109 -43.78 6.83 -20.49
N ARG A 110 -44.21 6.47 -21.71
CA ARG A 110 -44.39 5.07 -22.11
C ARG A 110 -43.04 4.37 -22.27
N ALA A 111 -42.07 5.01 -22.92
CA ALA A 111 -40.71 4.50 -23.03
C ALA A 111 -40.06 4.29 -21.65
N ALA A 112 -40.30 5.20 -20.70
CA ALA A 112 -39.84 5.07 -19.33
C ALA A 112 -40.47 3.86 -18.63
N LYS A 113 -41.81 3.71 -18.68
CA LYS A 113 -42.50 2.54 -18.12
C LYS A 113 -41.92 1.22 -18.67
N ALA A 114 -41.77 1.13 -20.00
CA ALA A 114 -41.21 -0.05 -20.66
C ALA A 114 -39.76 -0.35 -20.21
N LYS A 115 -38.88 0.67 -20.24
CA LYS A 115 -37.46 0.49 -19.89
C LYS A 115 -37.25 0.13 -18.42
N GLY A 116 -38.03 0.74 -17.53
CA GLY A 116 -37.96 0.42 -16.11
C GLY A 116 -38.57 -0.94 -15.79
N PHE A 117 -39.65 -1.33 -16.47
CA PHE A 117 -40.21 -2.68 -16.36
C PHE A 117 -39.21 -3.75 -16.82
N ASP A 118 -38.53 -3.54 -17.95
CA ASP A 118 -37.49 -4.44 -18.44
C ASP A 118 -36.38 -4.65 -17.39
N ALA A 119 -36.06 -3.62 -16.60
CA ALA A 119 -35.12 -3.73 -15.49
C ALA A 119 -35.72 -4.44 -14.26
N ALA A 120 -36.91 -4.03 -13.83
CA ALA A 120 -37.51 -4.43 -12.56
C ALA A 120 -38.15 -5.82 -12.57
N SER A 121 -38.71 -6.25 -13.71
CA SER A 121 -39.36 -7.56 -13.88
C SER A 121 -38.45 -8.75 -13.53
N ARG A 122 -37.13 -8.60 -13.72
CA ARG A 122 -36.13 -9.64 -13.41
C ARG A 122 -35.72 -9.70 -11.93
N GLY A 123 -36.21 -8.78 -11.11
CA GLY A 123 -36.03 -8.82 -9.66
C GLY A 123 -34.91 -7.94 -9.09
N PRO A 124 -34.63 -8.09 -7.78
CA PRO A 124 -33.81 -7.17 -7.00
C PRO A 124 -32.39 -6.94 -7.52
N GLU A 125 -31.75 -8.00 -8.04
CA GLU A 125 -30.41 -7.95 -8.60
C GLU A 125 -30.39 -7.13 -9.89
N ALA A 126 -31.40 -7.30 -10.76
CA ALA A 126 -31.51 -6.55 -11.99
C ALA A 126 -31.82 -5.06 -11.75
N ILE A 127 -32.65 -4.76 -10.74
CA ILE A 127 -32.88 -3.39 -10.26
C ILE A 127 -31.55 -2.79 -9.76
N THR A 128 -30.79 -3.54 -8.97
CA THR A 128 -29.49 -3.11 -8.46
C THR A 128 -28.51 -2.81 -9.60
N CYS A 129 -28.43 -3.67 -10.62
CA CYS A 129 -27.62 -3.43 -11.81
C CYS A 129 -28.06 -2.19 -12.59
N ALA A 130 -29.37 -1.90 -12.65
CA ALA A 130 -29.88 -0.68 -13.27
C ALA A 130 -29.45 0.58 -12.51
N LEU A 131 -29.50 0.57 -11.18
CA LEU A 131 -28.99 1.65 -10.33
C LEU A 131 -27.49 1.86 -10.52
N ASP A 132 -26.71 0.77 -10.58
CA ASP A 132 -25.27 0.82 -10.86
C ASP A 132 -24.97 1.48 -12.23
N ARG A 133 -25.77 1.19 -13.28
CA ARG A 133 -25.62 1.85 -14.59
C ARG A 133 -25.90 3.35 -14.55
N ILE A 134 -26.93 3.76 -13.81
CA ILE A 134 -27.25 5.19 -13.62
C ILE A 134 -26.06 5.90 -12.94
N LEU A 135 -25.49 5.27 -11.92
CA LEU A 135 -24.33 5.82 -11.19
C LEU A 135 -23.07 5.91 -12.04
N GLN A 136 -22.85 4.95 -12.94
CA GLN A 136 -21.70 4.93 -13.85
C GLN A 136 -21.78 5.99 -14.95
N ALA A 137 -22.99 6.36 -15.39
CA ALA A 137 -23.20 7.34 -16.45
C ALA A 137 -23.03 8.81 -16.01
N GLY A 138 -23.09 9.09 -14.70
CA GLY A 138 -22.71 10.42 -14.17
C GLY A 138 -21.19 10.64 -14.20
N ASP A 139 -20.70 11.76 -13.62
CA ASP A 139 -19.28 12.20 -13.59
C ASP A 139 -18.31 11.26 -12.79
N GLY A 140 -18.45 9.95 -12.94
CA GLY A 140 -17.42 8.96 -12.64
C GLY A 140 -17.19 8.67 -11.16
N GLY A 141 -18.20 8.75 -10.29
CA GLY A 141 -17.98 8.44 -8.88
C GLY A 141 -19.19 7.93 -8.13
N TYR A 142 -19.05 6.76 -7.52
CA TYR A 142 -19.87 6.29 -6.40
C TYR A 142 -19.77 7.29 -5.22
N PHE A 143 -20.53 8.38 -5.28
CA PHE A 143 -20.91 9.24 -4.16
C PHE A 143 -22.02 10.20 -4.64
N GLY A 144 -23.21 10.21 -4.04
CA GLY A 144 -23.46 10.66 -2.66
C GLY A 144 -23.96 12.12 -2.60
N SER A 145 -24.28 12.74 -3.74
CA SER A 145 -25.33 13.75 -3.77
C SER A 145 -26.66 13.05 -4.11
N LYS A 146 -27.78 13.60 -3.65
CA LYS A 146 -29.15 13.16 -4.00
C LYS A 146 -29.47 13.20 -5.52
N GLN A 147 -28.46 13.36 -6.38
CA GLN A 147 -28.56 13.60 -7.82
C GLN A 147 -28.41 12.33 -8.68
N ALA A 148 -28.07 11.17 -8.10
CA ALA A 148 -27.89 9.94 -8.88
C ALA A 148 -29.21 9.50 -9.54
N PHE A 149 -30.27 9.30 -8.75
CA PHE A 149 -31.62 8.98 -9.23
C PHE A 149 -32.66 9.79 -8.42
N PRO A 150 -32.68 11.13 -8.60
CA PRO A 150 -33.45 12.05 -7.76
C PRO A 150 -34.96 11.76 -7.73
N MET A 151 -35.57 11.37 -8.84
CA MET A 151 -37.01 11.07 -8.90
C MET A 151 -37.35 9.84 -8.06
N LEU A 152 -36.52 8.80 -8.13
CA LEU A 152 -36.73 7.58 -7.34
C LEU A 152 -36.49 7.83 -5.84
N LEU A 153 -35.47 8.64 -5.49
CA LEU A 153 -35.20 9.02 -4.10
C LEU A 153 -36.28 9.93 -3.52
N GLU A 154 -36.80 10.88 -4.28
CA GLU A 154 -37.90 11.76 -3.85
C GLU A 154 -39.18 10.93 -3.62
N ALA A 155 -39.49 10.03 -4.54
CA ALA A 155 -40.67 9.18 -4.42
C ALA A 155 -40.60 8.25 -3.20
N LEU A 156 -39.52 7.48 -3.05
CA LEU A 156 -39.38 6.52 -1.95
C LEU A 156 -38.98 7.17 -0.63
N GLY A 157 -38.32 8.33 -0.66
CA GLY A 157 -37.84 9.02 0.54
C GLY A 157 -38.84 10.01 1.12
N ARG A 158 -39.76 10.54 0.30
CA ARG A 158 -40.65 11.63 0.70
C ARG A 158 -42.11 11.40 0.32
N LEU A 159 -42.41 11.13 -0.95
CA LEU A 159 -43.82 11.05 -1.41
C LEU A 159 -44.55 9.82 -0.86
N TYR A 160 -43.85 8.68 -0.87
CA TYR A 160 -44.37 7.38 -0.44
C TYR A 160 -43.56 6.83 0.74
N CYS A 161 -43.01 7.69 1.59
CA CYS A 161 -42.18 7.26 2.72
C CYS A 161 -42.94 6.39 3.73
N SER A 162 -44.24 6.68 3.94
CA SER A 162 -45.11 6.00 4.90
C SER A 162 -46.04 4.95 4.27
N ASP A 163 -45.96 4.71 2.96
CA ASP A 163 -46.77 3.71 2.26
C ASP A 163 -46.01 2.37 2.20
N ASP A 164 -46.50 1.38 2.94
CA ASP A 164 -45.90 0.04 3.05
C ASP A 164 -45.90 -0.72 1.71
N SER A 165 -46.75 -0.32 0.76
CA SER A 165 -46.78 -0.89 -0.59
C SER A 165 -45.45 -0.73 -1.33
N PHE A 166 -44.64 0.26 -0.94
CA PHE A 166 -43.34 0.55 -1.55
C PHE A 166 -42.16 -0.12 -0.84
N ASP A 167 -42.39 -0.85 0.25
CA ASP A 167 -41.29 -1.36 1.11
C ASP A 167 -40.37 -2.35 0.41
N GLY A 168 -40.88 -3.16 -0.52
CA GLY A 168 -40.05 -4.07 -1.31
C GLY A 168 -39.01 -3.30 -2.14
N PHE A 169 -39.42 -2.25 -2.85
CA PHE A 169 -38.51 -1.38 -3.59
C PHE A 169 -37.62 -0.54 -2.67
N ARG A 170 -38.19 0.02 -1.61
CA ARG A 170 -37.46 0.81 -0.60
C ARG A 170 -36.34 0.00 0.02
N HIS A 171 -36.58 -1.25 0.36
CA HIS A 171 -35.57 -2.16 0.88
C HIS A 171 -34.42 -2.38 -0.11
N ILE A 172 -34.73 -2.63 -1.38
CA ILE A 172 -33.73 -2.86 -2.44
C ILE A 172 -32.86 -1.62 -2.64
N VAL A 173 -33.49 -0.46 -2.83
CA VAL A 173 -32.77 0.81 -3.05
C VAL A 173 -31.96 1.16 -1.80
N ARG A 174 -32.54 1.09 -0.61
CA ARG A 174 -31.84 1.36 0.65
C ARG A 174 -30.63 0.44 0.84
N ARG A 175 -30.78 -0.86 0.63
CA ARG A 175 -29.69 -1.84 0.73
C ARG A 175 -28.57 -1.51 -0.23
N HIS A 176 -28.91 -1.10 -1.45
CA HIS A 176 -27.94 -0.67 -2.45
C HIS A 176 -27.21 0.61 -2.00
N LEU A 177 -27.93 1.65 -1.56
CA LEU A 177 -27.34 2.91 -1.08
C LEU A 177 -26.35 2.69 0.07
N LEU A 178 -26.71 1.87 1.05
CA LEU A 178 -25.82 1.55 2.19
C LEU A 178 -24.58 0.74 1.80
N ARG A 179 -24.57 0.12 0.60
CA ARG A 179 -23.40 -0.58 0.06
C ARG A 179 -22.43 0.36 -0.65
N ILE A 180 -22.88 1.56 -1.06
CA ILE A 180 -22.09 2.46 -1.90
C ILE A 180 -21.79 3.80 -1.23
N TRP A 181 -22.62 4.23 -0.29
CA TRP A 181 -22.50 5.51 0.40
C TRP A 181 -22.08 5.32 1.86
N PRO A 182 -21.13 6.11 2.37
CA PRO A 182 -20.73 6.14 3.77
C PRO A 182 -21.70 6.98 4.58
N VAL A 183 -22.86 6.39 4.84
CA VAL A 183 -23.91 6.99 5.65
C VAL A 183 -23.52 6.93 7.13
N GLU A 184 -23.83 7.97 7.90
CA GLU A 184 -23.57 8.02 9.34
C GLU A 184 -24.54 7.13 10.12
N ALA A 185 -24.07 6.56 11.23
CA ALA A 185 -24.98 5.88 12.14
C ALA A 185 -25.92 6.93 12.76
N GLY A 186 -27.22 6.64 12.80
CA GLY A 186 -28.25 7.59 13.21
C GLY A 186 -28.89 8.39 12.08
N ASP A 187 -28.27 8.45 10.89
CA ASP A 187 -28.90 9.09 9.73
C ASP A 187 -30.10 8.27 9.23
N GLU A 188 -31.09 8.97 8.67
CA GLU A 188 -32.24 8.35 8.05
C GLU A 188 -32.03 8.13 6.55
N VAL A 189 -32.25 6.91 6.08
CA VAL A 189 -32.22 6.58 4.64
C VAL A 189 -33.53 5.90 4.27
N LEU A 190 -34.32 6.60 3.44
CA LEU A 190 -35.64 6.16 2.98
C LEU A 190 -36.54 5.74 4.15
N GLY A 191 -36.79 6.64 5.10
CA GLY A 191 -37.71 6.38 6.23
C GLY A 191 -37.16 5.52 7.36
N GLN A 192 -35.92 5.01 7.26
CA GLN A 192 -35.34 4.11 8.25
C GLN A 192 -33.95 4.56 8.70
N THR A 193 -33.79 4.69 10.02
CA THR A 193 -32.51 5.00 10.66
C THR A 193 -31.46 3.93 10.37
N VAL A 194 -30.23 4.36 10.09
CA VAL A 194 -29.07 3.49 9.91
C VAL A 194 -28.50 3.17 11.30
N PRO A 195 -28.55 1.90 11.76
CA PRO A 195 -28.10 1.56 13.11
C PRO A 195 -26.58 1.62 13.24
N GLU A 196 -25.85 1.27 12.18
CA GLU A 196 -24.40 1.25 12.15
C GLU A 196 -23.86 1.71 10.79
N ARG A 197 -22.73 2.42 10.82
CA ARG A 197 -22.00 2.84 9.62
C ARG A 197 -21.36 1.62 8.96
N ARG A 198 -21.68 1.39 7.68
CA ARG A 198 -21.10 0.28 6.87
C ARG A 198 -19.86 0.68 6.10
N LEU A 199 -19.84 1.90 5.58
CA LEU A 199 -18.73 2.46 4.83
C LEU A 199 -18.24 3.74 5.49
N HIS A 200 -16.93 3.95 5.42
CA HIS A 200 -16.33 5.27 5.61
C HIS A 200 -15.89 5.82 4.26
N SER A 201 -16.00 7.14 4.07
CA SER A 201 -15.05 7.86 3.22
C SER A 201 -13.82 8.24 4.02
N LEU A 202 -12.69 8.48 3.34
CA LEU A 202 -11.48 9.04 3.97
C LEU A 202 -11.81 10.33 4.75
N ALA A 203 -12.69 11.18 4.23
CA ALA A 203 -13.15 12.39 4.93
C ALA A 203 -13.91 12.08 6.22
N SER A 204 -14.84 11.12 6.20
CA SER A 204 -15.60 10.72 7.40
C SER A 204 -14.72 10.06 8.47
N ALA A 205 -13.78 9.19 8.06
CA ALA A 205 -12.87 8.51 8.96
C ALA A 205 -11.89 9.48 9.63
N SER A 206 -11.44 10.51 8.89
CA SER A 206 -10.60 11.58 9.43
C SER A 206 -11.33 12.41 10.48
N ARG A 207 -12.60 12.74 10.24
CA ARG A 207 -13.43 13.44 11.21
C ARG A 207 -13.66 12.61 12.48
N GLU A 208 -13.93 11.32 12.33
CA GLU A 208 -14.24 10.43 13.45
C GLU A 208 -13.02 10.13 14.33
N THR A 209 -11.87 9.85 13.71
CA THR A 209 -10.64 9.50 14.45
C THR A 209 -9.84 10.73 14.89
N GLY A 210 -10.14 11.92 14.35
CA GLY A 210 -9.35 13.14 14.53
C GLY A 210 -7.98 13.11 13.82
N VAL A 211 -7.66 12.04 13.09
CA VAL A 211 -6.39 11.88 12.38
C VAL A 211 -6.46 12.58 11.02
N GLY A 212 -5.40 13.29 10.66
CA GLY A 212 -5.31 14.00 9.38
C GLY A 212 -5.44 13.06 8.16
N LYS A 213 -6.19 13.50 7.14
CA LYS A 213 -6.54 12.71 5.95
C LYS A 213 -5.33 12.09 5.24
N SER A 214 -4.22 12.81 5.11
CA SER A 214 -2.99 12.31 4.45
C SER A 214 -2.40 11.11 5.20
N VAL A 215 -2.38 11.17 6.54
CA VAL A 215 -1.87 10.07 7.39
C VAL A 215 -2.78 8.86 7.30
N LEU A 216 -4.10 9.05 7.43
CA LEU A 216 -5.07 7.97 7.26
C LEU A 216 -5.00 7.33 5.87
N ASN A 217 -4.86 8.13 4.82
CA ASN A 217 -4.73 7.62 3.46
C ASN A 217 -3.50 6.71 3.34
N GLY A 218 -2.35 7.10 3.92
CA GLY A 218 -1.15 6.26 3.93
C GLY A 218 -1.38 4.90 4.59
N PHE A 219 -1.95 4.87 5.81
CA PHE A 219 -2.25 3.62 6.52
C PHE A 219 -3.29 2.76 5.78
N LEU A 220 -4.34 3.36 5.26
CA LEU A 220 -5.42 2.65 4.56
C LEU A 220 -4.92 2.08 3.23
N THR A 221 -4.10 2.80 2.48
CA THR A 221 -3.44 2.30 1.26
C THR A 221 -2.48 1.15 1.58
N GLU A 222 -1.63 1.28 2.60
CA GLU A 222 -0.71 0.20 3.02
C GLU A 222 -1.47 -1.06 3.47
N ALA A 223 -2.61 -0.89 4.14
CA ALA A 223 -3.48 -1.99 4.56
C ALA A 223 -4.33 -2.59 3.42
N GLY A 224 -4.25 -2.04 2.20
CA GLY A 224 -4.98 -2.53 1.02
C GLY A 224 -6.44 -2.07 0.94
N ALA A 225 -6.84 -1.03 1.68
CA ALA A 225 -8.17 -0.43 1.56
C ALA A 225 -8.32 0.37 0.26
N PHE A 226 -7.23 0.97 -0.21
CA PHE A 226 -7.18 1.74 -1.44
C PHE A 226 -6.02 1.29 -2.34
N PRO A 227 -6.17 1.36 -3.67
CA PRO A 227 -5.04 1.20 -4.57
C PRO A 227 -4.02 2.35 -4.40
N PRO A 228 -2.72 2.12 -4.68
CA PRO A 228 -1.69 3.15 -4.49
C PRO A 228 -1.88 4.41 -5.34
N ASP A 229 -2.47 4.27 -6.52
CA ASP A 229 -2.75 5.30 -7.52
C ASP A 229 -4.15 5.88 -7.41
N GLU A 230 -4.79 5.74 -6.24
CA GLU A 230 -6.14 6.25 -6.00
C GLU A 230 -6.21 7.79 -6.11
N THR A 231 -6.83 8.29 -7.18
CA THR A 231 -6.96 9.73 -7.49
C THR A 231 -8.29 10.33 -7.09
N ARG A 232 -9.28 9.52 -6.69
CA ARG A 232 -10.60 10.03 -6.29
C ARG A 232 -10.46 11.03 -5.13
N ALA A 233 -11.32 12.04 -5.10
CA ALA A 233 -11.37 13.00 -4.00
C ALA A 233 -11.64 12.29 -2.65
N ASP A 234 -11.17 12.84 -1.53
CA ASP A 234 -11.27 12.22 -0.19
C ASP A 234 -12.67 11.79 0.21
N ALA A 235 -13.70 12.56 -0.21
CA ALA A 235 -15.09 12.22 0.03
C ALA A 235 -15.52 10.94 -0.72
N ARG A 236 -14.92 10.67 -1.89
CA ARG A 236 -15.23 9.54 -2.78
C ARG A 236 -14.35 8.31 -2.55
N LYS A 237 -13.27 8.42 -1.75
CA LYS A 237 -12.42 7.28 -1.36
C LYS A 237 -13.10 6.52 -0.22
N THR A 238 -13.87 5.48 -0.53
CA THR A 238 -14.64 4.71 0.45
C THR A 238 -14.04 3.35 0.76
N PHE A 239 -14.26 2.87 1.98
CA PHE A 239 -13.80 1.56 2.48
C PHE A 239 -14.74 1.00 3.55
N ASP A 240 -14.69 -0.31 3.77
CA ASP A 240 -15.52 -1.02 4.74
C ASP A 240 -15.19 -0.60 6.18
N ALA A 241 -16.18 -0.05 6.88
CA ALA A 241 -16.00 0.50 8.22
C ALA A 241 -15.70 -0.59 9.26
N LYS A 242 -16.34 -1.75 9.15
CA LYS A 242 -16.19 -2.84 10.13
C LYS A 242 -14.85 -3.55 9.97
N ARG A 243 -14.46 -3.84 8.72
CA ARG A 243 -13.20 -4.50 8.37
C ARG A 243 -11.97 -3.71 8.83
N TYR A 244 -12.01 -2.38 8.69
CA TYR A 244 -10.88 -1.51 9.04
C TYR A 244 -11.00 -0.83 10.40
N ARG A 245 -12.05 -1.13 11.18
CA ARG A 245 -12.24 -0.58 12.53
C ARG A 245 -11.02 -0.77 13.45
N PRO A 246 -10.41 -1.97 13.56
CA PRO A 246 -9.24 -2.14 14.43
C PRO A 246 -8.07 -1.23 14.04
N LEU A 247 -7.90 -0.97 12.74
CA LEU A 247 -6.87 -0.06 12.25
C LEU A 247 -7.19 1.40 12.62
N LEU A 248 -8.46 1.82 12.47
CA LEU A 248 -8.88 3.18 12.83
C LEU A 248 -8.77 3.45 14.34
N GLU A 249 -8.99 2.43 15.18
CA GLU A 249 -8.81 2.51 16.63
C GLU A 249 -7.32 2.54 17.03
N GLU A 250 -6.47 1.83 16.28
CA GLU A 250 -5.03 1.73 16.54
C GLU A 250 -4.27 3.01 16.16
N ILE A 251 -4.54 3.60 15.00
CA ILE A 251 -3.75 4.72 14.47
C ILE A 251 -3.61 5.89 15.45
N PRO A 252 -4.68 6.36 16.15
CA PRO A 252 -4.57 7.46 17.13
C PRO A 252 -3.67 7.15 18.32
N THR A 253 -3.41 5.87 18.62
CA THR A 253 -2.57 5.44 19.75
C THR A 253 -1.08 5.41 19.42
N LEU A 254 -0.72 5.52 18.14
CA LEU A 254 0.66 5.44 17.69
C LEU A 254 1.45 6.68 18.13
N VAL A 255 2.73 6.46 18.42
CA VAL A 255 3.61 7.49 18.96
C VAL A 255 4.82 7.73 18.07
N GLY A 256 5.44 8.89 18.29
CA GLY A 256 6.67 9.29 17.61
C GLY A 256 7.91 8.71 18.30
N PRO A 257 9.08 8.79 17.66
CA PRO A 257 10.33 8.25 18.22
C PRO A 257 10.70 8.81 19.60
N ILE A 258 10.31 10.04 19.95
CA ILE A 258 10.58 10.63 21.28
C ILE A 258 9.80 9.90 22.37
N ALA A 259 8.48 9.75 22.18
CA ALA A 259 7.61 9.11 23.15
C ALA A 259 7.91 7.62 23.29
N MET A 260 8.18 6.92 22.18
CA MET A 260 8.60 5.51 22.19
C MET A 260 9.84 5.30 23.07
N ARG A 261 10.89 6.10 22.85
CA ARG A 261 12.14 6.05 23.62
C ARG A 261 11.95 6.34 25.09
N LYS A 262 11.13 7.35 25.41
CA LYS A 262 10.82 7.69 26.80
C LYS A 262 10.09 6.54 27.50
N ALA A 263 9.15 5.89 26.82
CA ALA A 263 8.38 4.78 27.38
C ALA A 263 9.23 3.55 27.66
N MET A 264 10.06 3.11 26.71
CA MET A 264 10.90 1.91 26.87
C MET A 264 12.25 2.18 27.56
N GLY A 265 12.57 3.44 27.88
CA GLY A 265 13.85 3.85 28.44
C GLY A 265 15.04 3.53 27.53
N ALA A 266 14.97 3.94 26.26
CA ALA A 266 16.04 3.75 25.27
C ALA A 266 16.57 5.08 24.72
N THR A 267 17.81 5.09 24.26
CA THR A 267 18.41 6.21 23.53
C THR A 267 17.98 6.24 22.06
N LEU A 268 18.26 7.34 21.34
CA LEU A 268 17.96 7.41 19.89
C LEU A 268 18.76 6.40 19.08
N VAL A 269 20.03 6.20 19.45
CA VAL A 269 20.92 5.25 18.79
C VAL A 269 20.41 3.83 19.00
N GLU A 270 19.96 3.50 20.21
CA GLU A 270 19.39 2.20 20.55
C GLU A 270 18.13 1.90 19.75
N LEU A 271 17.17 2.81 19.71
CA LEU A 271 15.94 2.60 18.93
C LEU A 271 16.27 2.39 17.44
N LYS A 272 17.17 3.19 16.87
CA LYS A 272 17.61 3.03 15.47
C LYS A 272 18.30 1.69 15.22
N SER A 273 19.12 1.20 16.15
CA SER A 273 19.76 -0.10 16.02
C SER A 273 18.74 -1.25 16.12
N LEU A 274 17.76 -1.14 17.02
CA LEU A 274 16.67 -2.11 17.14
C LEU A 274 15.82 -2.16 15.87
N GLU A 275 15.56 -1.00 15.25
CA GLU A 275 14.87 -0.88 13.96
C GLU A 275 15.67 -1.49 12.80
N ALA A 276 16.95 -1.11 12.69
CA ALA A 276 17.83 -1.58 11.61
C ALA A 276 18.00 -3.10 11.60
N ASP A 277 18.02 -3.72 12.78
CA ASP A 277 18.15 -5.17 12.93
C ASP A 277 16.80 -5.90 13.00
N GLY A 278 15.69 -5.20 12.79
CA GLY A 278 14.34 -5.78 12.76
C GLY A 278 13.83 -6.32 14.10
N VAL A 279 14.45 -5.94 15.22
CA VAL A 279 14.01 -6.34 16.57
C VAL A 279 12.72 -5.60 16.95
N LEU A 280 12.67 -4.32 16.61
CA LEU A 280 11.45 -3.52 16.64
C LEU A 280 11.17 -3.06 15.22
N ALA A 281 9.91 -3.10 14.80
CA ALA A 281 9.50 -2.60 13.50
C ALA A 281 8.46 -1.49 13.69
N PRO A 282 8.55 -0.37 12.95
CA PRO A 282 7.46 0.59 12.91
C PRO A 282 6.20 -0.09 12.36
N ARG A 283 5.03 0.37 12.82
CA ARG A 283 3.71 -0.09 12.38
C ARG A 283 3.50 0.02 10.87
N THR A 284 4.10 1.06 10.29
CA THR A 284 3.93 1.46 8.90
C THR A 284 5.30 1.73 8.29
N LYS A 285 5.44 1.37 7.01
CA LYS A 285 6.62 1.69 6.21
C LYS A 285 6.49 3.01 5.45
N VAL A 286 5.37 3.72 5.61
CA VAL A 286 5.11 4.99 4.93
C VAL A 286 6.00 6.07 5.54
N ALA A 287 7.06 6.44 4.83
CA ALA A 287 8.12 7.35 5.31
C ALA A 287 7.64 8.75 5.73
N THR A 288 6.48 9.21 5.22
CA THR A 288 5.91 10.52 5.57
C THR A 288 5.21 10.54 6.93
N ILE A 289 4.96 9.38 7.55
CA ILE A 289 4.23 9.26 8.81
C ILE A 289 5.20 9.43 10.00
N LYS A 290 4.99 10.50 10.77
CA LYS A 290 5.87 10.89 11.89
C LYS A 290 5.70 10.05 13.17
N TYR A 291 4.57 9.35 13.31
CA TYR A 291 4.20 8.62 14.51
C TYR A 291 3.96 7.13 14.19
N PRO A 292 5.00 6.35 13.87
CA PRO A 292 4.80 4.99 13.38
C PRO A 292 4.90 3.92 14.49
N TRP A 293 5.15 4.26 15.74
CA TRP A 293 5.51 3.27 16.77
C TRP A 293 4.33 2.89 17.65
N ARG A 294 4.20 1.60 17.95
CA ARG A 294 3.38 1.12 19.07
C ARG A 294 4.24 1.08 20.32
N VAL A 295 3.79 1.75 21.38
CA VAL A 295 4.48 1.71 22.68
C VAL A 295 4.51 0.27 23.23
N SER A 296 3.45 -0.49 23.02
CA SER A 296 3.34 -1.90 23.45
C SER A 296 4.49 -2.76 22.92
N ASP A 297 4.93 -2.57 21.68
CA ASP A 297 5.98 -3.37 21.07
C ASP A 297 7.32 -3.17 21.81
N GLY A 298 7.61 -1.93 22.22
CA GLY A 298 8.79 -1.59 23.00
C GLY A 298 8.74 -2.11 24.43
N LEU A 299 7.57 -2.04 25.06
CA LEU A 299 7.37 -2.57 26.42
C LEU A 299 7.41 -4.10 26.44
N HIS A 300 6.82 -4.78 25.46
CA HIS A 300 6.90 -6.23 25.33
C HIS A 300 8.36 -6.71 25.14
N LEU A 301 9.15 -5.99 24.33
CA LEU A 301 10.58 -6.28 24.21
C LEU A 301 11.30 -6.13 25.57
N LEU A 302 10.97 -5.08 26.33
CA LEU A 302 11.55 -4.85 27.64
C LEU A 302 11.19 -5.99 28.61
N GLU A 303 9.91 -6.35 28.70
CA GLU A 303 9.42 -7.43 29.57
C GLU A 303 10.04 -8.79 29.22
N ASP A 304 10.19 -9.10 27.92
CA ASP A 304 10.83 -10.32 27.45
C ASP A 304 12.29 -10.44 27.91
N LEU A 305 13.05 -9.34 27.80
CA LEU A 305 14.45 -9.30 28.23
C LEU A 305 14.60 -9.25 29.75
N GLU A 306 13.77 -8.46 30.45
CA GLU A 306 13.82 -8.33 31.91
C GLU A 306 13.43 -9.62 32.63
N ARG A 307 12.52 -10.42 32.07
CA ARG A 307 12.15 -11.73 32.62
C ARG A 307 13.33 -12.71 32.70
N LYS A 308 14.32 -12.54 31.82
CA LYS A 308 15.56 -13.33 31.78
C LYS A 308 16.72 -12.65 32.50
N ALA A 309 16.53 -11.40 32.94
CA ALA A 309 17.60 -10.59 33.48
C ALA A 309 17.87 -10.88 34.95
N ILE A 310 19.14 -10.97 35.29
CA ILE A 310 19.60 -11.00 36.67
C ILE A 310 19.76 -9.55 37.14
N LEU A 311 19.22 -9.21 38.32
CA LEU A 311 19.40 -7.88 38.89
C LEU A 311 20.87 -7.69 39.30
N LEU A 312 21.48 -6.61 38.85
CA LEU A 312 22.88 -6.27 39.11
C LEU A 312 22.99 -4.93 39.84
N GLU A 313 23.92 -4.86 40.79
CA GLU A 313 24.32 -3.60 41.40
C GLU A 313 25.11 -2.73 40.42
N ALA A 314 25.06 -1.42 40.65
CA ALA A 314 25.75 -0.44 39.84
C ALA A 314 27.26 -0.72 39.79
N GLY A 315 27.83 -0.78 38.58
CA GLY A 315 29.26 -0.94 38.38
C GLY A 315 29.80 -2.38 38.47
N THR A 316 28.93 -3.40 38.54
CA THR A 316 29.35 -4.82 38.49
C THR A 316 30.25 -5.08 37.27
N PRO A 317 31.52 -5.51 37.46
CA PRO A 317 32.47 -5.67 36.36
C PRO A 317 32.14 -6.87 35.46
N GLY A 318 32.59 -6.83 34.21
CA GLY A 318 32.36 -7.91 33.23
C GLY A 318 31.01 -7.85 32.49
N TRP A 319 30.24 -6.78 32.68
CA TRP A 319 28.95 -6.55 32.03
C TRP A 319 28.96 -5.25 31.22
N GLU A 320 28.64 -5.35 29.94
CA GLU A 320 28.58 -4.22 29.00
C GLU A 320 27.17 -4.08 28.42
N THR A 321 26.78 -2.87 28.00
CA THR A 321 25.49 -2.67 27.31
C THR A 321 25.47 -3.41 25.98
N ILE A 322 24.28 -3.80 25.52
CA ILE A 322 24.09 -4.49 24.25
C ILE A 322 24.76 -3.72 23.08
N GLN A 323 24.76 -2.39 23.15
CA GLN A 323 25.29 -1.48 22.13
C GLN A 323 26.81 -1.39 22.16
N HIS A 324 27.43 -1.44 23.34
CA HIS A 324 28.88 -1.54 23.45
C HIS A 324 29.36 -2.90 22.94
N VAL A 325 28.67 -3.98 23.28
CA VAL A 325 28.96 -5.31 22.75
C VAL A 325 28.81 -5.35 21.23
N HIS A 326 27.70 -4.83 20.69
CA HIS A 326 27.51 -4.68 19.24
C HIS A 326 28.72 -4.02 18.55
N LYS A 327 29.22 -2.90 19.12
CA LYS A 327 30.39 -2.20 18.57
C LYS A 327 31.70 -2.99 18.72
N ARG A 328 31.92 -3.62 19.87
CA ARG A 328 33.14 -4.37 20.20
C ARG A 328 33.29 -5.62 19.34
N VAL A 329 32.24 -6.43 19.25
CA VAL A 329 32.30 -7.72 18.56
C VAL A 329 31.73 -7.71 17.14
N SER A 330 31.13 -6.60 16.69
CA SER A 330 30.53 -6.44 15.36
C SER A 330 29.40 -7.44 15.06
N LEU A 331 28.74 -7.94 16.09
CA LEU A 331 27.48 -8.69 15.99
C LEU A 331 26.32 -7.71 15.93
N SER A 332 25.27 -8.00 15.16
CA SER A 332 24.08 -7.13 15.16
C SER A 332 23.39 -7.17 16.53
N VAL A 333 22.70 -6.09 16.90
CA VAL A 333 21.87 -6.04 18.12
C VAL A 333 20.82 -7.15 18.08
N GLY A 334 20.24 -7.42 16.90
CA GLY A 334 19.33 -8.54 16.69
C GLY A 334 19.94 -9.91 17.02
N GLN A 335 21.19 -10.16 16.63
CA GLN A 335 21.89 -11.41 16.95
C GLN A 335 22.14 -11.57 18.46
N ILE A 336 22.51 -10.48 19.14
CA ILE A 336 22.72 -10.48 20.59
C ILE A 336 21.41 -10.76 21.31
N ILE A 337 20.31 -10.09 20.93
CA ILE A 337 18.99 -10.28 21.52
C ILE A 337 18.46 -11.69 21.26
N ALA A 338 18.65 -12.24 20.06
CA ALA A 338 18.30 -13.63 19.76
C ALA A 338 19.06 -14.61 20.67
N ALA A 339 20.36 -14.39 20.88
CA ALA A 339 21.15 -15.24 21.76
C ALA A 339 20.73 -15.15 23.23
N ILE A 340 20.28 -13.99 23.72
CA ILE A 340 19.68 -13.85 25.04
C ILE A 340 18.36 -14.66 25.12
N ARG A 341 17.50 -14.54 24.10
CA ARG A 341 16.23 -15.28 24.04
C ARG A 341 16.45 -16.79 24.07
N ASP A 342 17.45 -17.27 23.34
CA ASP A 342 17.86 -18.68 23.29
C ASP A 342 18.58 -19.16 24.56
N GLY A 343 18.87 -18.26 25.52
CA GLY A 343 19.61 -18.58 26.74
C GLY A 343 21.12 -18.81 26.52
N ARG A 344 21.65 -18.47 25.34
CA ARG A 344 23.07 -18.57 24.99
C ARG A 344 23.92 -17.43 25.55
N LEU A 345 23.29 -16.32 25.93
CA LEU A 345 23.91 -15.20 26.63
C LEU A 345 23.07 -14.82 27.84
N ARG A 346 23.70 -14.64 29.00
CA ARG A 346 23.05 -14.06 30.17
C ARG A 346 22.90 -12.55 29.98
N VAL A 347 21.71 -12.08 30.33
CA VAL A 347 21.37 -10.66 30.41
C VAL A 347 21.26 -10.25 31.88
N GLY A 348 21.73 -9.05 32.18
CA GLY A 348 21.65 -8.42 33.48
C GLY A 348 20.91 -7.10 33.37
N LYS A 349 20.29 -6.67 34.48
CA LYS A 349 19.59 -5.39 34.58
C LYS A 349 20.24 -4.56 35.67
N ARG A 350 20.78 -3.40 35.31
CA ARG A 350 21.32 -2.42 36.25
C ARG A 350 20.18 -1.75 37.01
N ALA A 351 20.16 -1.90 38.34
CA ALA A 351 19.08 -1.41 39.20
C ALA A 351 18.88 0.12 39.11
N GLU A 352 19.96 0.86 38.87
CA GLU A 352 19.97 2.33 38.80
C GLU A 352 19.50 2.89 37.45
N THR A 353 19.43 2.06 36.41
CA THR A 353 19.15 2.52 35.04
C THR A 353 17.80 2.02 34.57
N PHE A 354 16.87 2.94 34.34
CA PHE A 354 15.53 2.63 33.84
C PHE A 354 15.55 2.11 32.38
N GLY A 355 14.66 1.15 32.09
CA GLY A 355 14.35 0.67 30.75
C GLY A 355 15.48 -0.05 30.00
N TYR A 356 15.36 -0.13 28.68
CA TYR A 356 16.24 -0.89 27.80
C TYR A 356 17.72 -0.51 27.94
N HIS A 357 18.02 0.77 28.16
CA HIS A 357 19.39 1.25 28.34
C HIS A 357 20.12 0.59 29.54
N GLY A 358 19.36 0.14 30.55
CA GLY A 358 19.90 -0.55 31.73
C GLY A 358 20.21 -2.04 31.51
N LEU A 359 19.91 -2.60 30.34
CA LEU A 359 20.20 -3.99 30.02
C LEU A 359 21.65 -4.17 29.57
N VAL A 360 22.33 -5.11 30.20
CA VAL A 360 23.73 -5.44 29.96
C VAL A 360 23.90 -6.95 29.72
N VAL A 361 24.94 -7.34 29.02
CA VAL A 361 25.28 -8.75 28.76
C VAL A 361 26.66 -9.09 29.30
N ASN A 362 26.85 -10.34 29.68
CA ASN A 362 28.12 -10.80 30.20
C ASN A 362 29.17 -10.89 29.08
N VAL A 363 30.24 -10.12 29.20
CA VAL A 363 31.26 -9.99 28.15
C VAL A 363 32.04 -11.28 27.93
N ALA A 364 32.35 -12.02 28.99
CA ALA A 364 33.11 -13.25 28.89
C ALA A 364 32.34 -14.32 28.09
N GLU A 365 31.01 -14.38 28.27
CA GLU A 365 30.15 -15.28 27.48
C GLU A 365 30.07 -14.88 26.02
N VAL A 366 30.06 -13.57 25.74
CA VAL A 366 30.10 -13.08 24.37
C VAL A 366 31.43 -13.47 23.71
N ASP A 367 32.57 -13.28 24.40
CA ASP A 367 33.89 -13.62 23.89
C ASP A 367 34.06 -15.14 23.68
N GLN A 368 33.43 -15.97 24.51
CA GLN A 368 33.42 -17.44 24.37
C GLN A 368 32.30 -17.97 23.48
N SER A 369 31.46 -17.08 22.95
CA SER A 369 30.26 -17.46 22.22
C SER A 369 30.60 -18.05 20.86
N GLU A 370 29.90 -19.13 20.49
CA GLU A 370 29.96 -19.67 19.13
C GLU A 370 29.56 -18.63 18.06
N LEU A 371 28.85 -17.57 18.46
CA LEU A 371 28.52 -16.42 17.60
C LEU A 371 29.75 -15.75 17.00
N LEU A 372 30.92 -15.85 17.63
CA LEU A 372 32.18 -15.29 17.13
C LEU A 372 32.94 -16.24 16.21
N ARG A 373 32.63 -17.55 16.18
CA ARG A 373 33.35 -18.53 15.33
C ARG A 373 33.38 -18.15 13.85
N PRO A 374 32.30 -17.67 13.22
CA PRO A 374 32.37 -17.21 11.82
C PRO A 374 33.29 -16.00 11.63
N ARG A 375 33.44 -15.14 12.64
CA ARG A 375 34.39 -14.01 12.63
C ARG A 375 35.82 -14.51 12.81
N GLU A 376 36.07 -15.39 13.78
CA GLU A 376 37.38 -16.00 14.03
C GLU A 376 37.87 -16.77 12.82
N GLN A 377 37.02 -17.57 12.18
CA GLN A 377 37.33 -18.27 10.93
C GLN A 377 37.64 -17.30 9.78
N LYS A 378 36.88 -16.21 9.64
CA LYS A 378 37.17 -15.16 8.63
C LYS A 378 38.46 -14.40 8.93
N MET A 379 38.82 -14.22 10.19
CA MET A 379 40.09 -13.61 10.62
C MET A 379 41.26 -14.56 10.40
N ALA A 380 41.12 -15.83 10.77
CA ALA A 380 42.10 -16.89 10.54
C ALA A 380 42.35 -17.14 9.04
N ALA A 381 41.30 -17.05 8.20
CA ALA A 381 41.45 -17.12 6.73
C ALA A 381 42.26 -15.96 6.12
N MET A 382 42.48 -14.88 6.89
CA MET A 382 43.38 -13.77 6.52
C MET A 382 44.77 -13.87 7.17
N GLU A 383 44.96 -14.78 8.12
CA GLU A 383 46.24 -15.05 8.77
C GLU A 383 47.20 -15.69 7.74
N GLY A 384 48.42 -15.17 7.64
CA GLY A 384 49.39 -15.56 6.60
C GLY A 384 49.39 -14.70 5.31
N LYS A 385 48.47 -13.73 5.17
CA LYS A 385 48.47 -12.77 4.04
C LYS A 385 48.83 -11.37 4.52
N VAL A 386 49.88 -10.78 3.96
CA VAL A 386 50.38 -9.45 4.36
C VAL A 386 49.54 -8.36 3.69
N ASN A 387 49.26 -7.27 4.41
CA ASN A 387 48.65 -6.08 3.82
C ASN A 387 49.62 -5.47 2.78
N ALA A 388 49.15 -5.22 1.55
CA ALA A 388 49.99 -4.70 0.47
C ALA A 388 50.70 -3.38 0.84
N THR A 389 50.06 -2.53 1.66
CA THR A 389 50.68 -1.29 2.17
C THR A 389 51.80 -1.58 3.18
N ALA A 390 51.64 -2.62 4.01
CA ALA A 390 52.69 -3.04 4.94
C ALA A 390 53.88 -3.66 4.20
N PHE A 391 53.62 -4.47 3.16
CA PHE A 391 54.66 -5.00 2.28
C PHE A 391 55.38 -3.89 1.51
N ALA A 392 54.66 -2.95 0.89
CA ALA A 392 55.24 -1.79 0.20
C ALA A 392 56.24 -1.04 1.11
N ARG A 393 55.87 -0.82 2.38
CA ARG A 393 56.75 -0.18 3.37
C ARG A 393 57.99 -1.02 3.68
N SER A 394 57.89 -2.34 3.74
CA SER A 394 59.02 -3.23 4.05
C SER A 394 60.06 -3.27 2.93
N ILE A 395 59.65 -3.03 1.68
CA ILE A 395 60.51 -2.89 0.49
C ILE A 395 60.87 -1.43 0.18
N GLY A 396 60.60 -0.48 1.09
CA GLY A 396 61.01 0.92 0.93
C GLY A 396 60.14 1.79 0.03
N VAL A 397 58.98 1.31 -0.41
CA VAL A 397 57.99 2.08 -1.17
C VAL A 397 57.08 2.82 -0.19
N ARG A 398 57.26 4.14 -0.07
CA ARG A 398 56.52 4.99 0.89
C ARG A 398 55.53 5.95 0.24
N GLU A 399 55.64 6.15 -1.07
CA GLU A 399 54.77 7.05 -1.82
C GLU A 399 53.32 6.54 -1.82
N LYS A 400 52.38 7.44 -1.52
CA LYS A 400 50.97 7.08 -1.34
C LYS A 400 50.37 6.70 -2.68
N GLY A 401 49.77 5.51 -2.77
CA GLY A 401 49.12 5.00 -3.99
C GLY A 401 50.06 4.37 -5.00
N ALA A 402 51.39 4.53 -4.85
CA ALA A 402 52.38 4.00 -5.78
C ALA A 402 52.32 2.47 -5.92
N PHE A 403 52.34 1.76 -4.80
CA PHE A 403 52.25 0.29 -4.81
C PHE A 403 50.86 -0.22 -5.20
N GLN A 404 49.81 0.56 -4.93
CA GLN A 404 48.45 0.25 -5.37
C GLN A 404 48.31 0.35 -6.89
N ALA A 405 48.89 1.37 -7.52
CA ALA A 405 48.91 1.50 -8.98
C ALA A 405 49.64 0.31 -9.65
N LEU A 406 50.68 -0.23 -9.01
CA LEU A 406 51.38 -1.44 -9.49
C LEU A 406 50.50 -2.70 -9.45
N ILE A 407 49.63 -2.81 -8.44
CA ILE A 407 48.65 -3.90 -8.31
C ILE A 407 47.55 -3.74 -9.35
N GLU A 408 46.94 -2.56 -9.44
CA GLU A 408 45.81 -2.28 -10.33
C GLU A 408 46.20 -2.35 -11.81
N SER A 409 47.45 -2.07 -12.15
CA SER A 409 48.02 -2.27 -13.49
C SER A 409 48.38 -3.72 -13.81
N GLY A 410 48.18 -4.66 -12.87
CA GLY A 410 48.43 -6.09 -13.07
C GLY A 410 49.92 -6.46 -13.12
N HIS A 411 50.82 -5.58 -12.67
CA HIS A 411 52.25 -5.86 -12.68
C HIS A 411 52.71 -6.70 -11.49
N THR A 412 51.98 -6.65 -10.38
CA THR A 412 52.17 -7.54 -9.25
C THR A 412 50.83 -8.11 -8.81
N PRO A 413 50.72 -9.42 -8.56
CA PRO A 413 49.46 -10.01 -8.10
C PRO A 413 49.16 -9.57 -6.67
N ALA A 414 47.88 -9.30 -6.40
CA ALA A 414 47.34 -9.14 -5.06
C ALA A 414 45.84 -9.43 -5.11
N MET A 415 45.26 -9.73 -3.95
CA MET A 415 43.82 -9.93 -3.82
C MET A 415 43.16 -8.79 -3.08
N GLU A 416 42.05 -8.31 -3.63
CA GLU A 416 41.17 -7.38 -2.95
C GLU A 416 40.31 -8.14 -1.94
N VAL A 417 40.40 -7.76 -0.66
CA VAL A 417 39.64 -8.41 0.42
C VAL A 417 38.93 -7.35 1.24
N LEU A 418 37.63 -7.55 1.47
CA LEU A 418 36.86 -6.73 2.39
C LEU A 418 37.23 -7.07 3.84
N HIS A 419 37.70 -6.09 4.61
CA HIS A 419 37.97 -6.30 6.02
C HIS A 419 36.66 -6.68 6.76
N PRO A 420 36.59 -7.84 7.47
CA PRO A 420 35.34 -8.34 8.05
C PRO A 420 34.70 -7.39 9.06
N VAL A 421 35.54 -6.69 9.84
CA VAL A 421 35.14 -5.71 10.87
C VAL A 421 34.83 -4.33 10.28
N THR A 422 35.82 -3.66 9.66
CA THR A 422 35.65 -2.27 9.21
C THR A 422 34.90 -2.12 7.89
N LYS A 423 34.62 -3.24 7.20
CA LYS A 423 34.04 -3.28 5.84
C LYS A 423 34.78 -2.42 4.82
N ARG A 424 36.05 -2.09 5.09
CA ARG A 424 36.90 -1.37 4.14
C ARG A 424 37.59 -2.38 3.22
N SER A 425 37.64 -2.05 1.95
CA SER A 425 38.43 -2.83 0.99
C SER A 425 39.92 -2.64 1.26
N GLN A 426 40.69 -3.73 1.19
CA GLN A 426 42.14 -3.72 1.36
C GLN A 426 42.81 -4.75 0.45
N TRP A 427 43.90 -4.35 -0.19
CA TRP A 427 44.75 -5.24 -0.97
C TRP A 427 45.65 -6.07 -0.06
N ARG A 428 45.68 -7.39 -0.28
CA ARG A 428 46.53 -8.32 0.45
C ARG A 428 47.34 -9.20 -0.50
N MET A 429 48.53 -9.58 -0.06
CA MET A 429 49.46 -10.42 -0.79
C MET A 429 49.74 -11.69 0.02
N SER A 430 49.63 -12.84 -0.63
CA SER A 430 50.13 -14.12 -0.15
C SER A 430 51.64 -14.22 -0.29
N GLY A 431 52.26 -15.27 0.29
CA GLY A 431 53.68 -15.54 0.07
C GLY A 431 54.04 -15.73 -1.41
N ALA A 432 53.15 -16.37 -2.20
CA ALA A 432 53.33 -16.52 -3.64
C ALA A 432 53.24 -15.17 -4.38
N ASP A 433 52.35 -14.29 -3.95
CA ASP A 433 52.23 -12.95 -4.55
C ASP A 433 53.48 -12.09 -4.29
N ILE A 434 54.04 -12.20 -3.08
CA ILE A 434 55.29 -11.55 -2.70
C ILE A 434 56.46 -12.11 -3.51
N ALA A 435 56.54 -13.43 -3.70
CA ALA A 435 57.56 -14.06 -4.53
C ALA A 435 57.46 -13.60 -5.99
N ALA A 436 56.25 -13.55 -6.56
CA ALA A 436 56.01 -13.06 -7.91
C ALA A 436 56.42 -11.59 -8.09
N PHE A 437 56.27 -10.76 -7.05
CA PHE A 437 56.84 -9.42 -7.05
C PHE A 437 58.37 -9.47 -7.15
N HIS A 438 59.02 -10.25 -6.28
CA HIS A 438 60.48 -10.34 -6.24
C HIS A 438 61.11 -10.97 -7.48
N ASP A 439 60.42 -11.86 -8.19
CA ASP A 439 60.88 -12.44 -9.46
C ASP A 439 61.02 -11.38 -10.56
N LYS A 440 60.20 -10.33 -10.52
CA LYS A 440 60.12 -9.32 -11.57
C LYS A 440 60.75 -7.99 -11.17
N PHE A 441 60.64 -7.64 -9.90
CA PHE A 441 60.97 -6.32 -9.39
C PHE A 441 61.87 -6.40 -8.17
N THR A 442 62.75 -5.41 -8.06
CA THR A 442 63.55 -5.18 -6.86
C THR A 442 63.48 -3.72 -6.46
N THR A 443 63.92 -3.40 -5.25
CA THR A 443 64.04 -2.03 -4.76
C THR A 443 65.40 -1.85 -4.11
N PRO A 444 65.91 -0.60 -3.99
CA PRO A 444 67.17 -0.36 -3.29
C PRO A 444 67.16 -0.92 -1.85
N THR A 445 66.01 -0.94 -1.17
CA THR A 445 65.89 -1.52 0.17
C THR A 445 66.04 -3.04 0.18
N VAL A 446 65.53 -3.72 -0.84
CA VAL A 446 65.71 -5.17 -1.02
C VAL A 446 67.19 -5.47 -1.31
N LEU A 447 67.78 -4.73 -2.25
CA LEU A 447 69.17 -4.93 -2.66
C LEU A 447 70.20 -4.63 -1.56
N VAL A 448 69.95 -3.62 -0.73
CA VAL A 448 70.79 -3.36 0.46
C VAL A 448 70.79 -4.57 1.39
N LYS A 449 69.63 -5.24 1.57
CA LYS A 449 69.53 -6.44 2.40
C LYS A 449 70.21 -7.65 1.77
N GLU A 450 70.12 -7.81 0.46
CA GLU A 450 70.68 -8.96 -0.25
C GLU A 450 72.19 -8.86 -0.47
N THR A 451 72.70 -7.66 -0.73
CA THR A 451 74.11 -7.43 -1.12
C THR A 451 74.98 -6.87 0.00
N GLY A 452 74.37 -6.27 1.03
CA GLY A 452 75.08 -5.55 2.10
C GLY A 452 75.67 -4.20 1.67
N LEU A 453 75.56 -3.82 0.39
CA LEU A 453 76.08 -2.55 -0.13
C LEU A 453 75.22 -1.36 0.34
N HIS A 454 75.87 -0.21 0.52
CA HIS A 454 75.17 1.01 0.91
C HIS A 454 74.23 1.50 -0.21
N ARG A 455 73.04 2.00 0.16
CA ARG A 455 71.99 2.43 -0.78
C ARG A 455 72.50 3.39 -1.88
N ASN A 456 73.36 4.34 -1.51
CA ASN A 456 73.89 5.31 -2.47
C ASN A 456 74.87 4.68 -3.47
N THR A 457 75.59 3.62 -3.08
CA THR A 457 76.48 2.87 -3.98
C THR A 457 75.66 2.16 -5.05
N ILE A 458 74.56 1.52 -4.66
CA ILE A 458 73.64 0.85 -5.60
C ILE A 458 73.02 1.87 -6.57
N LEU A 459 72.53 3.00 -6.07
CA LEU A 459 71.93 4.03 -6.92
C LEU A 459 72.94 4.70 -7.86
N ALA A 460 74.18 4.92 -7.41
CA ALA A 460 75.25 5.45 -8.26
C ALA A 460 75.60 4.49 -9.39
N ALA A 461 75.62 3.18 -9.12
CA ALA A 461 75.84 2.18 -10.15
C ALA A 461 74.70 2.10 -11.16
N PHE A 462 73.44 2.24 -10.71
CA PHE A 462 72.29 2.31 -11.62
C PHE A 462 72.38 3.51 -12.55
N ALA A 463 72.73 4.69 -12.01
CA ALA A 463 72.92 5.90 -12.80
C ALA A 463 74.06 5.76 -13.83
N ALA A 464 75.18 5.16 -13.44
CA ALA A 464 76.32 4.93 -14.33
C ALA A 464 75.99 4.00 -15.52
N HIS A 465 75.03 3.08 -15.33
CA HIS A 465 74.60 2.12 -16.35
C HIS A 465 73.26 2.51 -17.02
N GLY A 466 72.73 3.71 -16.75
CA GLY A 466 71.49 4.20 -17.34
C GLY A 466 70.23 3.44 -16.92
N ILE A 467 70.25 2.76 -15.76
CA ILE A 467 69.09 2.01 -15.25
C ILE A 467 68.12 2.99 -14.58
N GLU A 468 66.93 3.12 -15.17
CA GLU A 468 65.85 3.95 -14.64
C GLU A 468 64.86 3.14 -13.78
N ALA A 469 64.15 3.83 -12.90
CA ALA A 469 63.04 3.21 -12.16
C ALA A 469 61.91 2.83 -13.11
N PHE A 470 61.19 1.76 -12.78
CA PHE A 470 60.06 1.27 -13.55
C PHE A 470 59.00 2.35 -13.73
N ARG A 471 58.64 2.60 -14.99
CA ARG A 471 57.63 3.58 -15.38
C ARG A 471 56.34 2.88 -15.79
N LEU A 472 55.22 3.27 -15.18
CA LEU A 472 53.88 2.91 -15.64
C LEU A 472 53.32 4.06 -16.44
N ASN A 473 52.92 3.80 -17.69
CA ASN A 473 52.37 4.82 -18.59
C ASN A 473 53.26 6.07 -18.73
N GLY A 474 54.59 5.89 -18.71
CA GLY A 474 55.57 6.97 -18.83
C GLY A 474 55.91 7.71 -17.52
N VAL A 475 55.29 7.37 -16.39
CA VAL A 475 55.54 8.01 -15.08
C VAL A 475 56.25 7.04 -14.15
N ALA A 476 57.34 7.48 -13.51
CA ALA A 476 58.02 6.70 -12.48
C ALA A 476 57.18 6.71 -11.20
N ILE A 477 56.74 5.53 -10.75
CA ILE A 477 55.78 5.42 -9.64
C ILE A 477 56.47 5.36 -8.27
N ALA A 478 57.66 4.77 -8.20
CA ALA A 478 58.42 4.52 -6.98
C ALA A 478 59.84 4.06 -7.34
N PRO A 479 60.80 4.00 -6.41
CA PRO A 479 62.12 3.40 -6.65
C PRO A 479 62.03 1.86 -6.74
N ILE A 480 61.24 1.37 -7.70
CA ILE A 480 61.06 -0.03 -8.06
C ILE A 480 61.76 -0.22 -9.41
N TYR A 481 62.58 -1.26 -9.53
CA TYR A 481 63.41 -1.51 -10.72
C TYR A 481 63.13 -2.93 -11.22
N LEU A 482 63.25 -3.14 -12.53
CA LEU A 482 63.13 -4.47 -13.12
C LEU A 482 64.37 -5.30 -12.79
N LEU A 483 64.18 -6.47 -12.18
CA LEU A 483 65.28 -7.31 -11.73
C LEU A 483 66.23 -7.69 -12.89
N LYS A 484 65.67 -7.97 -14.07
CA LYS A 484 66.44 -8.31 -15.29
C LYS A 484 67.40 -7.21 -15.77
N GLU A 485 67.09 -5.94 -15.49
CA GLU A 485 67.93 -4.79 -15.89
C GLU A 485 69.03 -4.53 -14.86
N VAL A 486 68.74 -4.84 -13.60
CA VAL A 486 69.63 -4.62 -12.46
C VAL A 486 70.62 -5.77 -12.27
N ALA A 487 70.21 -7.02 -12.50
CA ALA A 487 71.03 -8.20 -12.24
C ALA A 487 72.43 -8.19 -12.89
N PRO A 488 72.61 -7.77 -14.16
CA PRO A 488 73.94 -7.71 -14.78
C PRO A 488 74.87 -6.72 -14.08
N VAL A 489 74.35 -5.60 -13.59
CA VAL A 489 75.13 -4.56 -12.91
C VAL A 489 75.50 -4.99 -11.50
N LEU A 490 74.59 -5.67 -10.79
CA LEU A 490 74.89 -6.20 -9.46
C LEU A 490 75.95 -7.30 -9.48
N ASN A 491 75.92 -8.18 -10.49
CA ASN A 491 76.95 -9.22 -10.64
C ASN A 491 78.36 -8.61 -10.78
N THR A 492 78.48 -7.48 -11.49
CA THR A 492 79.75 -6.75 -11.66
C THR A 492 80.20 -6.00 -10.38
N LEU A 493 79.26 -5.65 -9.50
CA LEU A 493 79.56 -4.98 -8.22
C LEU A 493 79.92 -5.95 -7.09
N MET A 494 79.52 -7.22 -7.22
CA MET A 494 79.72 -8.27 -6.22
C MET A 494 80.87 -9.24 -6.56
N SER A 495 81.35 -9.22 -7.81
CA SER A 495 82.62 -9.83 -8.25
C SER A 495 83.80 -8.95 -7.89
#